data_AF-A0A3B8JRI0-F1
#
_entry.id   AF-A0A3B8JRI0-F1
#
_cell.length_a   1.000
_cell.length_b   1.000
_cell.length_c   1.000
_cell.angle_alpha   90.00
_cell.angle_beta   90.00
_cell.angle_gamma   90.00
#
_symmetry.space_group_name_H-M   'P 1'
#
loop_
_entity.id
_entity.type
_entity.pdbx_description
1 polymer ?
#
loop_
_entity_poly.entity_id
_entity_poly.type
_entity_poly.pdbx_seq_one_letter_code
_entity_poly.pdbx_strand_id
1 'polypeptide(L)' 'MAYSDRNLLQRLVQGETPATQDKAVLRKLERQEILKNTKSGYRFPVSLFITKYKEGKLCNKPTAR' A
#
# COMPACT_ATOMS: atom_id res chain seq x y z
N MET A 1 -18.93 -0.94 -1.12
CA MET A 1 -17.88 0.02 -1.56
C MET A 1 -16.45 -0.34 -1.11
N ALA A 2 -16.21 -1.13 -0.06
CA ALA A 2 -14.85 -1.45 0.41
C ALA A 2 -14.05 -2.46 -0.45
N TYR A 3 -14.72 -3.30 -1.25
CA TYR A 3 -14.05 -4.33 -2.06
C TYR A 3 -13.23 -3.76 -3.22
N SER A 4 -13.64 -2.62 -3.79
CA SER A 4 -12.95 -1.98 -4.92
C SER A 4 -11.58 -1.42 -4.52
N ASP A 5 -11.49 -0.83 -3.32
CA ASP A 5 -10.24 -0.27 -2.79
C ASP A 5 -9.21 -1.38 -2.55
N ARG A 6 -9.62 -2.49 -1.91
CA ARG A 6 -8.74 -3.64 -1.64
C ARG A 6 -8.22 -4.30 -2.91
N ASN A 7 -9.10 -4.50 -3.90
CA ASN A 7 -8.72 -5.11 -5.17
C ASN A 7 -7.68 -4.25 -5.90
N LEU A 8 -7.89 -2.94 -6.00
CA LEU A 8 -6.91 -2.02 -6.60
C LEU A 8 -5.55 -2.07 -5.87
N LEU A 9 -5.57 -2.05 -4.53
CA LEU A 9 -4.34 -2.12 -3.75
C LEU A 9 -3.58 -3.43 -3.97
N GLN A 10 -4.27 -4.57 -4.08
CA GLN A 10 -3.64 -5.86 -4.39
C GLN A 10 -3.00 -5.86 -5.78
N ARG A 11 -3.71 -5.36 -6.79
CA ARG A 11 -3.19 -5.22 -8.16
C ARG A 11 -1.94 -4.35 -8.20
N LEU A 12 -1.93 -3.21 -7.50
CA LEU A 12 -0.77 -2.32 -7.39
C LEU A 12 0.43 -3.00 -6.71
N VAL A 13 0.21 -3.82 -5.68
CA VAL A 13 1.27 -4.61 -5.03
C VAL A 13 1.86 -5.66 -5.98
N GLN A 14 1.03 -6.23 -6.86
CA GLN A 14 1.46 -7.18 -7.90
C GLN A 14 2.15 -6.51 -9.10
N GLY A 15 2.22 -5.17 -9.13
CA GLY A 15 2.86 -4.41 -10.20
C GLY A 15 1.94 -4.09 -11.38
N GLU A 16 0.64 -4.31 -11.25
CA GLU A 16 -0.32 -3.90 -12.29
C GLU A 16 -0.46 -2.37 -12.34
N THR A 17 -0.63 -1.85 -13.55
CA THR A 17 -0.85 -0.42 -13.77
C THR A 17 -2.32 -0.09 -13.56
N PRO A 18 -2.66 0.92 -12.75
CA PRO A 18 -4.05 1.27 -12.50
C PRO A 18 -4.71 1.86 -13.76
N ALA A 19 -5.99 1.57 -13.95
CA ALA A 19 -6.74 2.00 -15.12
C ALA A 19 -7.52 3.30 -14.85
N THR A 20 -8.05 3.94 -15.91
CA THR A 20 -8.78 5.22 -15.80
C THR A 20 -10.00 5.15 -14.84
N GLN A 21 -10.64 3.98 -14.75
CA GLN A 21 -11.72 3.69 -13.81
C GLN A 21 -11.31 3.77 -12.33
N ASP A 22 -10.02 3.55 -12.03
CA ASP A 22 -9.47 3.54 -10.69
C ASP A 22 -9.18 4.96 -10.16
N LYS A 23 -9.31 6.00 -11.00
CA LYS A 23 -8.92 7.38 -10.70
C LYS A 23 -9.54 7.95 -9.41
N ALA A 24 -10.82 7.66 -9.16
CA ALA A 24 -11.50 8.12 -7.95
C ALA A 24 -10.92 7.48 -6.69
N VAL A 25 -10.62 6.19 -6.77
CA VAL A 25 -10.02 5.40 -5.68
C VAL A 25 -8.58 5.84 -5.45
N LEU A 26 -7.79 6.02 -6.51
CA LEU A 26 -6.41 6.53 -6.41
C LEU A 26 -6.36 7.89 -5.70
N ARG A 27 -7.22 8.85 -6.09
CA ARG A 27 -7.29 10.16 -5.42
C ARG A 27 -7.67 10.05 -3.95
N LYS A 28 -8.58 9.13 -3.60
CA LYS A 28 -8.96 8.87 -2.22
C LYS A 28 -7.77 8.31 -1.43
N LEU A 29 -7.06 7.33 -1.98
CA LEU A 29 -5.89 6.72 -1.37
C LEU A 29 -4.71 7.70 -1.25
N GLU A 30 -4.54 8.62 -2.19
CA GLU A 30 -3.58 9.73 -2.10
C GLU A 30 -3.92 10.69 -0.96
N ARG A 31 -5.19 11.08 -0.82
CA ARG A 31 -5.65 11.95 0.28
C ARG A 31 -5.49 11.30 1.66
N GLN A 32 -5.52 9.97 1.71
CA GLN A 32 -5.28 9.19 2.93
C GLN A 32 -3.79 8.88 3.15
N GLU A 33 -2.91 9.41 2.30
CA GLU A 33 -1.47 9.17 2.33
C GLU A 33 -1.09 7.68 2.22
N ILE A 34 -2.00 6.84 1.71
CA ILE A 34 -1.78 5.40 1.48
C ILE A 34 -0.95 5.18 0.21
N LEU A 35 -1.17 6.01 -0.81
CA LEU A 35 -0.39 6.03 -2.03
C LEU A 35 0.18 7.42 -2.25
N LYS A 36 1.35 7.48 -2.86
CA LYS A 36 1.98 8.71 -3.33
C LYS A 36 2.17 8.62 -4.83
N ASN A 37 1.63 9.58 -5.56
CA ASN A 37 1.92 9.72 -6.98
C ASN A 37 3.34 10.27 -7.16
N THR A 38 4.14 9.55 -7.93
CA THR A 38 5.52 9.90 -8.28
C THR A 38 5.66 9.96 -9.79
N LYS A 39 6.78 10.51 -10.30
CA LYS A 39 7.07 10.53 -11.75
C LYS A 39 7.07 9.13 -12.40
N SER A 40 7.25 8.07 -11.61
CA SER A 40 7.23 6.68 -12.05
C SER A 40 5.91 5.95 -11.74
N GLY A 41 4.85 6.68 -11.36
CA GLY A 41 3.54 6.13 -11.02
C GLY A 41 3.22 6.15 -9.52
N TYR A 42 2.16 5.44 -9.14
CA TYR A 42 1.69 5.35 -7.75
C TYR A 42 2.54 4.39 -6.93
N ARG A 43 3.04 4.85 -5.77
CA ARG A 43 3.86 4.05 -4.86
C ARG A 43 3.35 4.10 -3.43
N PHE A 44 3.55 3.02 -2.69
CA PHE A 44 3.31 3.00 -1.25
C PHE A 44 4.42 3.77 -0.53
N PRO A 45 4.10 4.75 0.33
CA PRO A 45 5.10 5.42 1.13
C PRO A 45 5.67 4.44 2.16
N VAL A 46 7.00 4.43 2.27
CA VAL A 46 7.78 3.50 3.13
C VAL A 46 7.31 3.53 4.59
N SER A 47 6.84 4.67 5.09
CA SER A 47 6.35 4.85 6.45
C SER A 47 5.20 3.90 6.81
N LEU A 48 4.23 3.70 5.92
CA LEU A 48 3.11 2.77 6.16
C LEU A 48 3.55 1.31 6.14
N PHE A 49 4.51 0.98 5.27
CA PHE A 49 5.08 -0.36 5.19
C PHE A 49 5.78 -0.70 6.50
N ILE A 50 6.62 0.19 7.04
CA ILE A 50 7.34 -0.09 8.29
C ILE A 50 6.39 -0.23 9.48
N THR A 51 5.37 0.62 9.61
CA THR A 51 4.44 0.54 10.76
C THR A 51 3.64 -0.76 10.75
N LYS A 52 3.12 -1.19 9.59
CA LYS A 52 2.36 -2.46 9.51
C LYS A 52 3.23 -3.71 9.56
N TYR A 53 4.45 -3.67 9.01
CA TYR A 53 5.37 -4.80 9.11
C TYR A 53 5.94 -4.98 10.53
N LYS A 54 6.13 -3.89 11.28
CA LYS A 54 6.51 -3.97 12.71
C LYS A 54 5.42 -4.58 13.58
N GLU A 55 4.15 -4.32 13.29
CA GLU A 55 3.02 -4.97 13.99
C GLU A 55 2.89 -6.46 13.61
N GLY A 56 3.30 -6.85 12.40
CA GLY A 56 3.07 -8.20 11.87
C GLY A 56 4.21 -9.21 12.06
N LYS A 57 5.49 -8.81 11.94
CA LYS A 57 6.64 -9.74 12.06
C LYS A 57 7.94 -9.00 12.42
N LEU A 58 8.14 -8.73 13.71
CA LEU A 58 9.47 -8.55 14.32
C LEU A 58 9.41 -8.87 15.81
N CYS A 59 8.77 -9.99 16.15
CA CYS A 59 8.93 -10.64 17.45
C CYS A 59 9.57 -12.02 17.27
N ASN A 60 10.63 -12.11 16.47
CA ASN A 60 11.64 -13.13 16.73
C ASN A 60 12.52 -12.56 17.82
N LYS A 61 12.17 -12.85 19.07
CA LYS A 61 13.10 -12.71 20.18
C LYS A 61 14.37 -13.48 19.79
N PRO A 62 15.57 -12.90 19.88
CA PRO A 62 16.76 -13.73 19.86
C PRO A 62 16.67 -14.61 21.11
N THR A 63 16.40 -15.90 20.92
CA THR A 63 16.56 -16.88 21.97
C THR A 63 18.07 -17.00 22.19
N ALA A 64 18.57 -16.27 23.17
CA ALA A 64 19.88 -16.53 23.73
C ALA A 64 19.84 -17.90 24.40
N ARG A 65 20.58 -18.87 23.87
CA ARG A 65 21.15 -19.96 24.65
C ARG A 65 22.37 -20.53 23.95
#